data_AF-A0A553ZX22-F1
#
_entry.id   AF-A0A553ZX22-F1
#
_cell.length_a   1.000
_cell.length_b   1.000
_cell.length_c   1.000
_cell.angle_alpha   90.00
_cell.angle_beta   90.00
_cell.angle_gamma   90.00
#
_symmetry.space_group_name_H-M   'P 1'
#
loop_
_entity.id
_entity.type
_entity.pdbx_description
1 polymer ?
#
loop_
_entity_poly.entity_id
_entity_poly.type
_entity_poly.pdbx_seq_one_letter_code
_entity_poly.pdbx_strand_id
1 'polypeptide(L)'
;MDNGKKIMLSIFFAIGGGIVTGIIGTGVLFIIEAIWPDGLLSGLSVPTTFLVTVLPGIVAGVYWAYFYIKKQKHETKHLDDHVPKNEEKF
;
A
#
# COMPACT_ATOMS: atom_id res chain seq x y z
N MET A 1 12.70 -14.96 -11.14
CA MET A 1 11.85 -15.30 -9.98
C MET A 1 10.78 -16.29 -10.42
N ASP A 2 10.69 -17.46 -9.76
CA ASP A 2 9.62 -18.43 -10.06
C ASP A 2 8.23 -17.89 -9.67
N ASN A 3 7.17 -18.55 -10.13
CA ASN A 3 5.80 -18.11 -9.90
C ASN A 3 5.35 -18.23 -8.44
N GLY A 4 5.85 -19.23 -7.68
CA GLY A 4 5.60 -19.37 -6.24
C GLY A 4 6.17 -18.21 -5.43
N LYS A 5 7.40 -17.77 -5.73
CA LYS A 5 8.04 -16.61 -5.07
C LYS A 5 7.30 -15.30 -5.33
N LYS A 6 6.74 -15.10 -6.53
CA LYS A 6 5.90 -13.92 -6.85
C LYS A 6 4.62 -13.89 -6.02
N ILE A 7 3.95 -15.04 -5.89
CA ILE A 7 2.73 -15.17 -5.10
C ILE A 7 3.04 -14.92 -3.62
N MET A 8 4.09 -15.56 -3.08
CA MET A 8 4.52 -15.35 -1.70
C MET A 8 4.84 -13.88 -1.39
N LEU A 9 5.54 -13.21 -2.30
CA LEU A 9 5.84 -11.78 -2.17
C LEU A 9 4.56 -10.93 -2.17
N SER A 10 3.62 -11.23 -3.07
CA SER A 10 2.35 -10.51 -3.15
C SER A 10 1.51 -10.69 -1.88
N ILE A 11 1.48 -11.90 -1.32
CA ILE A 11 0.82 -12.18 -0.04
C ILE A 11 1.49 -11.40 1.10
N PHE A 12 2.83 -11.36 1.14
CA PHE A 12 3.56 -10.64 2.18
C PHE A 12 3.26 -9.13 2.15
N PHE A 13 3.29 -8.51 0.97
CA PHE A 13 2.94 -7.10 0.80
C PHE A 13 1.46 -6.82 1.09
N ALA A 14 0.56 -7.72 0.71
CA ALA A 14 -0.87 -7.59 1.00
C ALA A 14 -1.16 -7.64 2.51
N ILE A 15 -0.59 -8.62 3.21
CA ILE A 15 -0.72 -8.76 4.67
C ILE A 15 -0.06 -7.58 5.37
N GLY A 16 1.17 -7.22 4.99
CA GLY A 16 1.89 -6.10 5.57
C GLY A 16 1.15 -4.77 5.39
N GLY A 17 0.69 -4.50 4.16
CA GLY A 17 -0.11 -3.32 3.84
C GLY A 17 -1.41 -3.27 4.63
N GLY A 18 -2.14 -4.38 4.69
CA GLY A 18 -3.39 -4.50 5.44
C GLY A 18 -3.22 -4.29 6.95
N ILE A 19 -2.20 -4.90 7.56
CA ILE A 19 -1.92 -4.72 9.00
C ILE A 19 -1.59 -3.25 9.30
N VAL A 20 -0.73 -2.63 8.48
CA VAL A 20 -0.32 -1.23 8.68
C VAL A 20 -1.53 -0.30 8.57
N THR A 21 -2.36 -0.44 7.54
CA THR A 21 -3.55 0.42 7.40
C THR A 21 -4.62 0.11 8.45
N GLY A 22 -4.75 -1.15 8.87
CA GLY A 22 -5.63 -1.53 9.98
C GLY A 22 -5.25 -0.84 11.29
N ILE A 23 -3.97 -0.86 11.64
CA ILE A 23 -3.45 -0.18 12.85
C ILE A 23 -3.64 1.33 12.74
N ILE A 24 -3.28 1.93 11.60
CA ILE A 24 -3.44 3.37 11.37
C ILE A 24 -4.91 3.77 11.42
N GLY A 25 -5.79 3.01 10.77
CA GLY A 25 -7.22 3.26 10.72
C GLY A 25 -7.88 3.24 12.10
N THR A 26 -7.54 2.24 12.91
CA THR A 26 -7.96 2.20 14.32
C THR A 26 -7.38 3.36 15.13
N GLY A 27 -6.11 3.72 14.93
CA GLY A 27 -5.49 4.87 15.60
C GLY A 27 -6.19 6.19 15.25
N VAL A 28 -6.56 6.39 13.98
CA VAL A 28 -7.33 7.54 13.52
C VAL A 28 -8.70 7.58 14.18
N LEU A 29 -9.38 6.44 14.34
CA LEU A 29 -10.65 6.37 15.08
C LEU A 29 -10.49 6.87 16.51
N PHE A 30 -9.48 6.41 17.25
CA PHE A 30 -9.24 6.86 18.62
C PHE A 30 -9.00 8.38 18.69
N ILE A 31 -8.26 8.95 17.74
CA ILE A 31 -8.04 10.40 17.66
C ILE A 31 -9.36 11.13 17.37
N ILE A 32 -10.18 10.61 16.45
CA ILE A 32 -11.46 11.22 16.11
C ILE A 32 -12.43 11.16 17.29
N GLU A 33 -12.55 10.02 17.98
CA GLU A 33 -13.40 9.91 19.18
C GLU A 33 -12.95 10.85 20.31
N ALA A 34 -11.64 11.09 20.45
CA ALA A 34 -11.12 12.02 21.44
C ALA A 34 -11.45 13.49 21.13
N ILE A 35 -11.53 13.86 19.85
CA ILE A 35 -11.81 15.24 19.41
C ILE A 35 -13.32 15.48 19.23
N TRP A 36 -14.03 14.47 18.74
CA TRP A 36 -15.44 14.54 18.35
C TRP A 36 -16.18 13.24 18.74
N PRO A 37 -16.46 13.04 20.04
CA PRO A 37 -17.02 11.79 20.56
C PRO A 37 -18.41 11.46 20.00
N ASP A 38 -19.23 12.46 19.70
CA ASP A 38 -20.58 12.31 19.12
C ASP A 38 -20.58 12.39 17.57
N GLY A 39 -19.42 12.22 16.94
CA GLY A 39 -19.26 12.37 15.49
C GLY A 39 -19.88 11.24 14.67
N LEU A 40 -19.77 11.33 13.35
CA LEU A 40 -20.29 10.31 12.41
C LEU A 40 -19.75 8.89 12.67
N LEU A 41 -18.55 8.80 13.26
CA LEU A 41 -17.89 7.54 13.58
C LEU A 41 -18.20 7.05 15.01
N SER A 42 -19.04 7.76 15.76
CA SER A 42 -19.46 7.34 17.10
C SER A 42 -20.20 6.00 17.03
N GLY A 43 -19.71 5.01 17.80
CA GLY A 43 -20.27 3.66 17.83
C GLY A 43 -19.64 2.66 16.85
N LEU A 44 -18.65 3.06 16.05
CA LEU A 44 -17.85 2.11 15.28
C LEU A 44 -16.94 1.30 16.21
N SER A 45 -17.08 -0.02 16.19
CA SER A 45 -16.21 -0.88 16.99
C SER A 45 -14.78 -0.90 16.44
N VAL A 46 -13.78 -0.99 17.32
CA VAL A 46 -12.37 -1.15 16.96
C VAL A 46 -12.15 -2.30 15.96
N PRO A 47 -12.72 -3.52 16.16
CA PRO A 47 -12.60 -4.59 15.18
C PRO A 47 -13.20 -4.24 13.81
N THR A 48 -14.35 -3.56 13.77
CA THR A 48 -15.00 -3.15 12.51
C THR A 48 -14.10 -2.18 11.75
N THR A 49 -13.61 -1.15 12.44
CA THR A 49 -12.73 -0.14 11.84
C THR A 49 -11.44 -0.76 11.32
N PHE A 50 -10.83 -1.67 12.09
CA PHE A 50 -9.66 -2.40 11.64
C PHE A 50 -9.95 -3.19 10.35
N LEU A 51 -11.02 -3.98 10.31
CA LEU A 51 -11.37 -4.79 9.13
C LEU A 51 -11.65 -3.95 7.89
N VAL A 52 -12.36 -2.83 8.05
CA VAL A 52 -12.66 -1.91 6.94
C VAL A 52 -11.38 -1.26 6.42
N THR A 53 -10.46 -0.89 7.30
CA THR A 53 -9.23 -0.17 6.94
C THR A 53 -8.10 -1.10 6.46
N VAL A 54 -8.20 -2.40 6.72
CA VAL A 54 -7.31 -3.43 6.13
C VAL A 54 -7.50 -3.54 4.62
N LEU A 55 -8.72 -3.41 4.10
CA LEU A 55 -9.03 -3.55 2.68
C LEU A 55 -8.20 -2.64 1.75
N PRO A 56 -8.15 -1.30 1.95
CA PRO A 56 -7.32 -0.43 1.12
C PRO A 56 -5.83 -0.75 1.24
N GLY A 57 -5.35 -1.20 2.40
CA GLY A 57 -3.96 -1.62 2.58
C GLY A 57 -3.60 -2.91 1.84
N ILE A 58 -4.52 -3.87 1.77
CA ILE A 58 -4.36 -5.07 0.96
C ILE A 58 -4.26 -4.70 -0.52
N VAL A 59 -5.17 -3.85 -1.02
CA VAL A 59 -5.17 -3.42 -2.43
C VAL A 59 -3.87 -2.68 -2.78
N ALA A 60 -3.46 -1.74 -1.93
CA ALA A 60 -2.19 -1.03 -2.09
C ALA A 60 -0.99 -1.99 -2.04
N GLY A 61 -1.00 -2.95 -1.10
CA GLY A 61 0.05 -3.96 -0.96
C GLY A 61 0.19 -4.82 -2.22
N VAL A 62 -0.92 -5.32 -2.78
CA VAL A 62 -0.91 -6.09 -4.04
C VAL A 62 -0.41 -5.24 -5.20
N TYR A 63 -0.82 -3.98 -5.28
CA TYR A 63 -0.33 -3.05 -6.31
C TYR A 63 1.18 -2.82 -6.22
N TRP A 64 1.70 -2.60 -5.01
CA TRP A 64 3.13 -2.45 -4.76
C TRP A 64 3.92 -3.73 -5.07
N ALA A 65 3.37 -4.89 -4.74
CA ALA A 65 3.98 -6.18 -5.09
C ALA A 65 4.10 -6.33 -6.61
N TYR A 66 3.03 -6.01 -7.35
CA TYR A 66 3.04 -6.03 -8.82
C TYR A 66 4.14 -5.10 -9.37
N PHE A 67 4.20 -3.86 -8.90
CA PHE A 67 5.20 -2.89 -9.34
C PHE A 67 6.63 -3.35 -9.01
N TYR A 68 6.85 -3.88 -7.81
CA TYR A 68 8.14 -4.39 -7.37
C TYR A 68 8.61 -5.60 -8.21
N ILE A 69 7.71 -6.54 -8.49
CA ILE A 69 8.00 -7.68 -9.38
C ILE A 69 8.38 -7.17 -10.79
N LYS A 70 7.64 -6.18 -11.31
CA LYS A 70 7.92 -5.57 -12.62
C LYS A 70 9.27 -4.85 -12.64
N LYS A 71 9.62 -4.12 -11.57
CA LYS A 71 10.92 -3.49 -11.37
C LYS A 71 12.07 -4.51 -11.35
N GLN A 72 11.92 -5.62 -10.63
CA GLN A 72 12.95 -6.67 -10.56
C GLN A 72 13.24 -7.35 -11.91
N LYS A 73 12.30 -7.31 -12.85
CA LYS A 73 12.50 -7.88 -14.19
C LYS A 73 13.21 -6.96 -15.17
N HIS A 74 13.56 -5.73 -14.78
CA HIS A 74 14.03 -4.68 -15.72
C HIS A 74 13.06 -4.42 -16.89
N GLU A 75 11.79 -4.83 -16.77
CA GLU A 75 10.71 -4.51 -17.72
C GLU A 75 10.28 -3.03 -17.60
N THR A 76 10.92 -2.24 -16.72
CA THR A 76 10.74 -0.78 -16.60
C THR A 76 11.72 0.02 -17.45
N LYS A 77 12.46 -0.60 -18.39
CA LYS A 77 13.35 0.13 -19.33
C LYS A 77 12.66 1.29 -20.06
N HIS A 78 11.35 1.22 -20.23
CA HIS A 78 10.55 2.19 -20.98
C HIS A 78 10.19 3.44 -20.14
N LEU A 79 10.63 3.49 -18.88
CA LEU A 79 10.52 4.66 -18.00
C LEU A 79 11.84 5.46 -17.93
N ASP A 80 12.94 4.96 -18.52
CA ASP A 80 14.26 5.63 -18.51
C ASP A 80 14.64 6.30 -19.85
N ASP A 81 13.82 6.19 -20.90
CA ASP A 81 14.24 6.56 -22.28
C ASP A 81 13.84 7.96 -22.76
N HIS A 82 13.71 8.96 -21.87
CA HIS A 82 13.52 10.37 -22.29
C HIS A 82 14.38 11.38 -21.54
N VAL A 83 15.67 11.07 -21.30
CA VAL A 83 16.68 12.13 -21.20
C VAL A 83 17.44 12.18 -22.53
N PRO A 84 17.15 13.16 -23.42
CA PRO A 84 17.90 13.30 -24.66
C PRO A 84 19.37 13.54 -24.34
N LYS A 85 20.22 12.66 -24.87
CA LYS A 85 21.66 12.53 -24.60
C LYS A 85 22.49 13.57 -25.37
N ASN A 86 22.02 14.82 -25.44
CA ASN A 86 22.50 15.78 -26.44
C ASN A 86 23.07 17.09 -25.87
N GLU A 87 23.11 17.30 -24.54
CA GLU A 87 23.47 18.60 -23.96
C GLU A 87 24.72 18.62 -23.05
N GLU A 88 25.72 17.76 -23.27
CA GLU A 88 27.03 17.92 -22.59
C GLU A 88 28.24 17.77 -23.52
N LYS A 89 28.12 18.30 -24.74
CA LYS A 89 29.28 18.64 -25.56
C LYS A 89 29.13 20.04 -26.14
N PHE A 90 29.27 21.06 -25.31
CA PHE A 90 29.86 22.35 -25.69
C PHE A 90 30.52 22.99 -24.48
#